data_AF-A0A7C3I938-F1
#
_entry.id   AF-A0A7C3I938-F1
#
_cell.length_a   1.000
_cell.length_b   1.000
_cell.length_c   1.000
_cell.angle_alpha   90.00
_cell.angle_beta   90.00
_cell.angle_gamma   90.00
#
_symmetry.space_group_name_H-M   'P 1'
#
loop_
_entity.id
_entity.type
_entity.pdbx_description
1 polymer ?
#
loop_
_entity_poly.entity_id
_entity_poly.type
_entity_poly.pdbx_seq_one_letter_code
_entity_poly.pdbx_strand_id
1 'polypeptide(L)' 'MQPEFLDAVLKNCKLMDIHTVVETSGYAEPEVIKRVAQYVDLFLYDIKVMNDERHKETTGVSNNLIF' A
#
# COMPACT_ATOMS: atom_id res chain seq x y z
N MET A 1 1.97 -2.69 -10.60
CA MET A 1 1.90 -3.22 -9.21
C MET A 1 2.03 -4.75 -9.26
N GLN A 2 2.44 -5.41 -8.16
CA GLN A 2 2.61 -6.87 -8.09
C GLN A 2 1.95 -7.47 -6.82
N PRO A 3 0.63 -7.37 -6.67
CA PRO A 3 -0.03 -7.72 -5.41
C PRO A 3 -0.03 -9.23 -5.11
N GLU A 4 -0.05 -10.10 -6.12
CA GLU A 4 0.03 -11.56 -5.93
C GLU A 4 1.41 -11.99 -5.43
N PHE A 5 2.47 -11.37 -5.96
CA PHE A 5 3.84 -11.63 -5.51
C PHE A 5 4.05 -11.13 -4.08
N LEU A 6 3.59 -9.91 -3.78
CA LEU A 6 3.66 -9.35 -2.43
C LEU A 6 2.93 -10.23 -1.42
N ASP A 7 1.73 -10.70 -1.74
CA ASP A 7 0.95 -11.62 -0.89
C ASP A 7 1.71 -12.92 -0.59
N ALA A 8 2.31 -13.53 -1.62
CA ALA A 8 3.12 -14.73 -1.45
C ALA A 8 4.34 -14.49 -0.54
N VAL A 9 5.03 -13.36 -0.69
CA VAL A 9 6.19 -13.01 0.16
C VAL A 9 5.75 -12.79 1.60
N LEU A 10 4.74 -11.94 1.83
CA LEU A 10 4.27 -11.60 3.18
C LEU A 10 3.78 -12.83 3.95
N LYS A 11 3.05 -13.74 3.28
CA LYS A 11 2.61 -15.01 3.88
C LYS A 11 3.80 -15.85 4.36
N ASN A 12 4.85 -15.97 3.55
CA ASN A 12 6.04 -16.73 3.92
C ASN A 12 6.84 -16.03 5.04
N CYS A 13 6.95 -14.71 5.02
CA CYS A 13 7.57 -13.94 6.12
C CYS A 13 6.83 -14.18 7.44
N LYS A 14 5.50 -14.19 7.43
CA LYS A 14 4.69 -14.50 8.63
C LYS A 14 4.90 -15.91 9.15
N LEU A 15 5.03 -16.91 8.27
CA LEU A 15 5.35 -18.29 8.67
C LEU A 15 6.73 -18.39 9.36
N MET A 16 7.65 -17.47 9.06
CA MET A 16 8.99 -17.41 9.62
C MET A 16 9.11 -16.46 10.82
N ASP A 17 7.98 -15.91 11.32
CA ASP A 17 7.94 -14.92 12.40
C ASP A 17 8.78 -13.65 12.11
N ILE A 18 8.85 -13.25 10.83
CA ILE A 18 9.53 -12.03 10.39
C ILE A 18 8.53 -10.87 10.47
N HIS A 19 8.93 -9.79 11.15
CA HIS A 19 8.18 -8.54 11.17
C HIS A 19 8.15 -7.91 9.78
N THR A 20 6.97 -7.65 9.25
CA THR A 20 6.78 -7.15 7.88
C THR A 20 6.39 -5.69 7.86
N VAL A 21 7.14 -4.91 7.08
CA VAL A 21 6.83 -3.50 6.80
C VAL A 21 6.56 -3.35 5.32
N VAL A 22 5.45 -2.72 4.94
CA VAL A 22 5.14 -2.38 3.55
C VAL A 22 5.14 -0.86 3.39
N GLU A 23 6.04 -0.37 2.55
CA GLU A 23 6.05 1.00 2.05
C GLU A 23 5.15 1.08 0.81
N THR A 24 4.21 2.03 0.82
CA THR A 24 3.26 2.21 -0.29
C THR A 24 2.78 3.64 -0.39
N SER A 25 2.48 4.08 -1.62
CA SER A 25 1.72 5.30 -1.83
C SER A 25 0.24 5.15 -1.51
N GLY A 26 -0.23 3.93 -1.25
CA GLY A 26 -1.63 3.60 -1.03
C GLY A 26 -2.50 3.63 -2.30
N TYR A 27 -1.93 3.95 -3.46
CA TYR A 27 -2.64 3.95 -4.74
C TYR A 27 -2.83 2.52 -5.26
N ALA A 28 -3.80 1.82 -4.67
CA ALA A 28 -4.21 0.46 -4.99
C ALA A 28 -5.73 0.31 -4.82
N GLU A 29 -6.33 -0.72 -5.38
CA GLU A 29 -7.71 -1.06 -5.04
C GLU A 29 -7.82 -1.38 -3.52
N PRO A 30 -8.87 -0.92 -2.83
CA PRO A 30 -9.03 -1.16 -1.39
C PRO A 30 -8.96 -2.64 -1.00
N GLU A 31 -9.44 -3.53 -1.87
CA GLU A 31 -9.40 -4.98 -1.64
C GLU A 31 -7.97 -5.56 -1.68
N VAL A 32 -7.04 -4.93 -2.43
CA VAL A 32 -5.63 -5.30 -2.40
C VAL A 32 -5.02 -4.92 -1.05
N ILE A 33 -5.26 -3.69 -0.58
CA ILE A 33 -4.75 -3.20 0.72
C ILE A 33 -5.28 -4.06 1.86
N LYS A 34 -6.59 -4.34 1.89
CA LYS A 34 -7.22 -5.19 2.91
C LYS A 34 -6.63 -6.59 2.93
N ARG A 35 -6.38 -7.19 1.76
CA ARG A 35 -5.81 -8.53 1.64
C ARG A 35 -4.39 -8.58 2.22
N VAL A 36 -3.51 -7.65 1.82
CA VAL A 36 -2.12 -7.67 2.30
C VAL A 36 -2.01 -7.25 3.78
N ALA A 37 -2.91 -6.39 4.27
CA ALA A 37 -2.94 -5.96 5.67
C ALA A 37 -3.08 -7.11 6.68
N GLN A 38 -3.58 -8.28 6.26
CA GLN A 38 -3.62 -9.48 7.10
C GLN A 38 -2.24 -10.01 7.49
N TYR A 39 -1.20 -9.64 6.74
CA TYR A 39 0.16 -10.15 6.87
C TYR A 39 1.20 -9.04 7.07
N VAL A 40 0.77 -7.80 7.25
CA VAL A 40 1.65 -6.63 7.44
C VAL A 40 1.53 -6.13 8.87
N ASP A 41 2.67 -5.95 9.54
CA ASP A 41 2.71 -5.40 10.91
C ASP A 41 2.66 -3.88 10.91
N LEU A 42 3.34 -3.25 9.95
CA LEU A 42 3.40 -1.80 9.83
C LEU A 42 3.33 -1.37 8.36
N PHE A 43 2.48 -0.39 8.08
CA PHE A 43 2.51 0.32 6.81
C PHE A 43 3.26 1.63 6.96
N LEU A 44 4.09 1.95 5.96
CA LEU A 44 4.59 3.29 5.72
C LEU A 44 3.83 3.85 4.52
N TYR A 45 3.07 4.93 4.75
CA TYR A 45 2.19 5.53 3.75
C TYR A 45 2.74 6.87 3.27
N ASP A 46 2.83 7.06 1.95
CA ASP A 46 3.16 8.36 1.39
C ASP A 46 1.93 9.28 1.35
N ILE A 47 1.97 10.36 2.14
CA ILE A 47 1.07 11.50 1.92
C ILE A 47 1.84 12.55 1.13
N LYS A 48 1.56 12.63 -0.17
CA LYS A 48 2.27 13.56 -1.07
C LYS A 48 1.66 14.96 -1.03
N VAL A 49 0.36 15.07 -1.31
CA VAL A 49 -0.38 16.33 -1.36
C VAL A 49 -1.85 16.08 -0.95
N MET A 50 -2.37 16.87 -0.02
CA MET A 50 -3.74 16.70 0.49
C MET A 50 -4.82 17.27 -0.45
N ASN A 51 -4.51 18.34 -1.18
CA ASN A 51 -5.42 18.90 -2.18
C ASN A 51 -5.39 18.02 -3.43
N ASP A 52 -6.53 17.46 -3.81
CA ASP A 52 -6.64 16.50 -4.93
C ASP A 52 -6.25 17.11 -6.29
N GLU A 53 -6.59 18.36 -6.56
CA GLU A 53 -6.20 19.04 -7.81
C GLU A 53 -4.68 19.15 -7.92
N ARG A 54 -4.01 19.63 -6.87
CA ARG A 54 -2.54 19.69 -6.80
C ARG A 54 -1.90 18.31 -6.79
N HIS A 55 -2.56 17.30 -6.20
CA HIS A 55 -2.08 15.92 -6.23
C HIS A 55 -2.10 15.39 -7.66
N LYS A 56 -3.18 15.62 -8.41
CA LYS A 56 -3.28 15.27 -9.84
C LYS A 56 -2.21 15.96 -10.68
N GLU A 57 -1.98 17.25 -10.45
CA GLU A 57 -0.93 18.01 -11.15
C GLU A 57 0.47 17.44 -10.92
N THR A 58 0.77 17.01 -9.69
CA THR A 58 2.13 16.59 -9.29
C THR A 58 2.40 15.10 -9.45
N THR A 59 1.36 14.25 -9.42
CA THR A 59 1.50 12.78 -9.45
C THR A 59 0.81 12.11 -10.65
N GLY A 60 -0.03 12.86 -11.39
CA GLY A 60 -0.83 12.34 -12.50
C GLY A 60 -2.11 11.59 -12.09
N VAL A 61 -2.39 11.43 -10.80
CA VAL A 61 -3.55 10.69 -10.29
C VAL A 61 -4.25 11.39 -9.12
N SER A 62 -5.51 11.06 -8.90
CA SER A 62 -6.30 11.55 -7.76
C SER A 62 -5.85 10.90 -6.46
N ASN A 63 -5.87 11.64 -5.35
CA ASN A 63 -5.62 11.08 -4.02
C ASN A 63 -6.85 10.42 -3.38
N ASN A 64 -8.04 10.55 -3.97
CA ASN A 64 -9.29 9.98 -3.44
C ASN A 64 -9.28 8.44 -3.29
N LEU A 65 -8.42 7.73 -4.04
CA LEU A 65 -8.24 6.28 -3.87
C LEU A 65 -7.32 5.93 -2.70
N ILE A 66 -6.56 6.91 -2.20
CA ILE A 66 -5.50 6.76 -1.20
C ILE A 66 -6.01 7.11 0.19
N PHE A 67 -6.72 8.25 0.35
CA PHE A 67 -7.31 8.73 1.60
C PHE A 67 -8.48 9.70 1.36
#